data_AF-A0A9D2USV8-F1
#
_entry.id   AF-A0A9D2USV8-F1
#
_cell.length_a   1.000
_cell.length_b   1.000
_cell.length_c   1.000
_cell.angle_alpha   90.00
_cell.angle_beta   90.00
_cell.angle_gamma   90.00
#
_symmetry.space_group_name_H-M   'P 1'
#
loop_
_entity.id
_entity.type
_entity.pdbx_description
1 polymer ?
#
loop_
_entity_poly.entity_id
_entity_poly.type
_entity_poly.pdbx_seq_one_letter_code
_entity_poly.pdbx_strand_id
1 'polypeptide(L)'
;MHKDISIWMPLYIGDLQAKFARMTAEQIGAALLLMMDFWKNGAIPHDLATVCSITKLPQHTKAKTLLNTLMALELFEVESEQIHSSFLTSLKSQALQNQQMKSDKAKNAAQARWNKSASNAQAAPEKSPSITQVMLEPCPSSSSS
;
A
#
# COMPACT_ATOMS: atom_id res chain seq x y z
N MET A 1 -10.42 2.00 -15.25
CA MET A 1 -10.26 1.00 -14.17
C MET A 1 -10.14 1.76 -12.86
N HIS A 2 -11.17 1.74 -12.01
CA HIS A 2 -11.05 2.27 -10.65
C HIS A 2 -9.96 1.47 -9.94
N LYS A 3 -8.90 2.15 -9.52
CA LYS A 3 -7.74 1.50 -8.94
C LYS A 3 -8.03 1.32 -7.45
N ASP A 4 -8.26 0.08 -7.05
CA ASP A 4 -8.59 -0.24 -5.66
C ASP A 4 -7.33 -0.10 -4.79
N ILE A 5 -7.24 1.01 -4.05
CA ILE A 5 -6.14 1.28 -3.11
C ILE A 5 -6.26 0.41 -1.84
N SER A 6 -7.41 -0.24 -1.61
CA SER A 6 -7.67 -0.99 -0.38
C SER A 6 -6.84 -2.26 -0.23
N ILE A 7 -6.15 -2.70 -1.29
CA ILE A 7 -5.29 -3.89 -1.30
C ILE A 7 -3.95 -3.69 -0.55
N TRP A 8 -3.53 -2.44 -0.31
CA TRP A 8 -2.28 -2.12 0.36
C TRP A 8 -2.46 -0.92 1.29
N MET A 9 -2.10 -1.09 2.56
CA MET A 9 -2.13 -0.04 3.57
C MET A 9 -0.68 0.31 3.99
N PRO A 10 -0.25 1.57 3.89
CA PRO A 10 1.04 1.99 4.42
C PRO A 10 1.04 1.98 5.95
N LEU A 11 2.12 1.46 6.55
CA LEU A 11 2.36 1.50 7.99
C LEU A 11 3.73 2.13 8.26
N TYR A 12 3.73 3.34 8.84
CA TYR A 12 4.95 4.03 9.24
C TYR A 12 5.35 3.59 10.66
N ILE A 13 6.31 2.69 10.76
CA ILE A 13 6.63 2.00 12.02
C ILE A 13 7.05 2.97 13.13
N GLY A 14 7.79 4.04 12.82
CA GLY A 14 8.17 5.05 13.81
C GLY A 14 6.96 5.78 14.40
N ASP A 15 6.02 6.18 13.55
CA ASP A 15 4.79 6.87 13.97
C ASP A 15 3.89 5.95 14.81
N LEU A 16 3.76 4.68 14.39
CA LEU A 16 3.00 3.67 15.12
C LEU A 16 3.64 3.34 16.47
N GLN A 17 4.96 3.20 16.53
CA GLN A 17 5.67 2.98 17.78
C GLN A 17 5.43 4.14 18.76
N ALA A 18 5.49 5.38 18.29
CA ALA A 18 5.23 6.55 19.12
C ALA A 18 3.78 6.58 19.64
N LYS A 19 2.79 6.30 18.78
CA LYS A 19 1.36 6.24 19.17
C LYS A 19 1.06 5.09 20.14
N PHE A 20 1.68 3.94 19.93
CA PHE A 20 1.39 2.71 20.66
C PHE A 20 2.32 2.46 21.86
N ALA A 21 3.19 3.41 22.21
CA ALA A 21 4.28 3.21 23.17
C ALA A 21 3.85 2.65 24.54
N ARG A 22 2.60 2.89 24.97
CA ARG A 22 2.05 2.42 26.26
C ARG A 22 1.01 1.29 26.11
N MET A 23 0.82 0.77 24.90
CA MET A 23 -0.17 -0.28 24.63
C MET A 23 0.45 -1.67 24.77
N THR A 24 -0.34 -2.64 25.23
CA THR A 24 0.06 -4.04 25.26
C THR A 24 0.04 -4.65 23.86
N ALA A 25 0.71 -5.78 23.67
CA ALA A 25 0.68 -6.51 22.39
C ALA A 25 -0.76 -6.86 21.94
N GLU A 26 -1.63 -7.24 22.88
CA GLU A 26 -3.06 -7.50 22.62
C GLU A 26 -3.76 -6.23 22.09
N GLN A 27 -3.54 -5.09 22.74
CA GLN A 27 -4.13 -3.80 22.33
C GLN A 27 -3.59 -3.35 20.97
N ILE A 28 -2.29 -3.51 20.71
CA ILE A 28 -1.67 -3.17 19.42
C ILE A 28 -2.25 -4.03 18.30
N GLY A 29 -2.32 -5.35 18.51
CA GLY A 29 -2.91 -6.27 17.53
C GLY A 29 -4.37 -5.93 17.24
N ALA A 30 -5.15 -5.66 18.28
CA ALA A 30 -6.55 -5.27 18.17
C ALA A 30 -6.72 -3.92 17.44
N ALA A 31 -5.86 -2.94 17.71
CA ALA A 31 -5.86 -1.66 17.02
C ALA A 31 -5.57 -1.83 15.53
N LEU A 32 -4.55 -2.63 15.18
CA LEU A 32 -4.21 -2.93 13.78
C LEU A 32 -5.36 -3.63 13.05
N LEU A 33 -6.07 -4.56 13.69
CA LEU A 33 -7.25 -5.21 13.13
C LEU A 33 -8.35 -4.20 12.78
N LEU A 34 -8.62 -3.25 13.68
CA LEU A 34 -9.60 -2.20 13.45
C LEU A 34 -9.17 -1.24 12.32
N MET A 35 -7.89 -0.87 12.27
CA MET A 35 -7.32 -0.05 11.20
C MET A 35 -7.42 -0.74 9.83
N MET A 36 -7.15 -2.05 9.78
CA MET A 36 -7.24 -2.85 8.56
C MET A 36 -8.69 -2.95 8.06
N ASP A 37 -9.64 -3.19 8.97
CA ASP A 37 -11.07 -3.25 8.61
C ASP A 37 -11.54 -1.89 8.07
N PHE A 38 -11.21 -0.79 8.77
CA PHE A 38 -11.52 0.55 8.29
C PHE A 38 -10.87 0.86 6.93
N TRP A 39 -9.60 0.48 6.75
CA TRP A 39 -8.91 0.69 5.48
C TRP A 39 -9.60 -0.01 4.32
N LYS A 40 -10.08 -1.24 4.56
CA LYS A 40 -10.73 -2.06 3.55
C LYS A 40 -12.17 -1.63 3.28
N ASN A 41 -12.94 -1.40 4.32
CA ASN A 41 -14.40 -1.29 4.29
C ASN A 41 -14.94 0.12 4.53
N GLY A 42 -14.14 1.01 5.13
CA GLY A 42 -14.56 2.34 5.52
C GLY A 42 -15.12 2.39 6.94
N ALA A 43 -16.09 3.27 7.18
CA ALA A 43 -16.66 3.50 8.50
C ALA A 43 -17.21 2.21 9.13
N ILE A 44 -17.00 2.05 10.44
CA ILE A 44 -17.35 0.85 11.19
C ILE A 44 -18.57 1.17 12.07
N PRO A 45 -19.60 0.31 12.17
CA PRO A 45 -20.68 0.49 13.14
C PRO A 45 -20.16 0.67 14.58
N HIS A 46 -20.67 1.67 15.30
CA HIS A 46 -20.29 1.93 16.69
C HIS A 46 -21.02 1.01 17.68
N ASP A 47 -20.93 -0.29 17.46
CA ASP A 47 -21.44 -1.31 18.39
C ASP A 47 -20.32 -2.24 18.85
N LEU A 48 -20.35 -2.59 20.14
CA LEU A 48 -19.27 -3.36 20.76
C LEU A 48 -19.18 -4.79 20.23
N ALA A 49 -20.26 -5.37 19.69
CA ALA A 49 -20.22 -6.72 19.14
C ALA A 49 -19.43 -6.75 17.82
N THR A 50 -19.65 -5.77 16.94
CA THR A 50 -18.87 -5.56 15.72
C THR A 50 -17.40 -5.27 16.05
N VAL A 51 -17.14 -4.37 17.00
CA VAL A 51 -15.76 -4.08 17.44
C VAL A 51 -15.07 -5.34 17.98
N CYS A 52 -15.74 -6.13 18.82
CA CYS A 52 -15.21 -7.42 19.29
C CYS A 52 -14.93 -8.39 18.12
N SER A 53 -15.84 -8.50 17.17
CA SER A 53 -15.70 -9.38 16.00
C SER A 53 -14.49 -9.03 15.14
N ILE A 54 -14.25 -7.73 14.91
CA ILE A 54 -13.11 -7.24 14.14
C ILE A 54 -11.81 -7.45 14.93
N THR A 55 -11.78 -6.96 16.17
CA THR A 55 -10.57 -6.92 17.01
C THR A 55 -10.17 -8.27 17.61
N LYS A 56 -11.06 -9.27 17.54
CA LYS A 56 -10.93 -10.58 18.18
C LYS A 56 -10.83 -10.52 19.71
N LEU A 57 -11.21 -9.39 20.32
CA LEU A 57 -11.26 -9.26 21.77
C LEU A 57 -12.51 -9.99 22.33
N PRO A 58 -12.34 -10.90 23.30
CA PRO A 58 -13.44 -11.75 23.77
C PRO A 58 -14.42 -11.03 24.71
N GLN A 59 -14.06 -9.87 25.28
CA GLN A 59 -14.92 -9.12 26.18
C GLN A 59 -15.24 -7.72 25.65
N HIS A 60 -16.52 -7.34 25.71
CA HIS A 60 -16.99 -5.99 25.38
C HIS A 60 -16.31 -4.90 26.21
N THR A 61 -15.96 -5.19 27.47
CA THR A 61 -15.23 -4.25 28.33
C THR A 61 -13.83 -3.96 27.80
N LYS A 62 -13.10 -4.98 27.30
CA LYS A 62 -11.81 -4.79 26.66
C LYS A 62 -11.93 -3.98 25.36
N ALA A 63 -12.92 -4.32 24.52
CA ALA A 63 -13.18 -3.60 23.27
C ALA A 63 -13.53 -2.13 23.51
N LYS A 64 -14.36 -1.85 24.52
CA LYS A 64 -14.70 -0.47 24.93
C LYS A 64 -13.47 0.29 25.41
N THR A 65 -12.63 -0.30 26.26
CA THR A 65 -11.39 0.33 26.73
C THR A 65 -10.42 0.59 25.60
N LEU A 66 -10.28 -0.35 24.65
CA LEU A 66 -9.47 -0.15 23.46
C LEU A 66 -10.00 1.02 22.64
N LEU A 67 -11.30 1.05 22.32
CA LEU A 67 -11.90 2.11 21.52
C LEU A 67 -11.69 3.50 22.14
N ASN A 68 -11.89 3.62 23.47
CA ASN A 68 -11.59 4.84 24.20
C ASN A 68 -10.13 5.26 24.09
N THR A 69 -9.21 4.29 24.15
CA THR A 69 -7.77 4.56 23.97
C THR A 69 -7.48 5.06 22.56
N LEU A 70 -8.09 4.45 21.54
CA LEU A 70 -7.88 4.84 20.15
C LEU A 70 -8.46 6.22 19.82
N MET A 71 -9.58 6.58 20.44
CA MET A 71 -10.12 7.95 20.36
C MET A 71 -9.19 8.96 21.03
N ALA A 72 -8.65 8.64 22.21
CA ALA A 72 -7.68 9.50 22.90
C ALA A 72 -6.35 9.66 22.14
N LEU A 73 -6.01 8.72 21.24
CA LEU A 73 -4.84 8.77 20.36
C LEU A 73 -5.12 9.40 18.98
N GLU A 74 -6.34 9.93 18.79
CA GLU A 74 -6.80 10.53 17.53
C GLU A 74 -6.64 9.57 16.34
N LEU A 75 -6.79 8.27 16.59
CA LEU A 75 -6.79 7.25 15.53
C LEU A 75 -8.17 6.99 14.97
N PHE A 76 -9.19 7.15 15.82
CA PHE A 76 -10.59 7.01 15.45
C PHE A 76 -11.42 8.07 16.15
N GLU A 77 -12.56 8.39 15.57
CA GLU A 77 -13.58 9.26 16.12
C GLU A 77 -14.96 8.63 15.94
N VAL A 78 -15.92 8.99 16.78
CA VAL A 78 -17.30 8.50 16.67
C VAL A 78 -18.19 9.66 16.25
N GLU A 79 -18.90 9.46 15.14
CA GLU A 79 -19.89 10.40 14.62
C GLU A 79 -21.08 9.62 14.08
N SER A 80 -22.30 10.04 14.40
CA SER A 80 -23.54 9.45 13.86
C SER A 80 -23.62 7.91 13.99
N GLU A 81 -23.31 7.35 15.17
CA GLU A 81 -23.27 5.90 15.43
C GLU A 81 -22.28 5.11 14.55
N GLN A 82 -21.29 5.79 13.97
CA GLN A 82 -20.21 5.18 13.21
C GLN A 82 -18.85 5.62 13.74
N ILE A 83 -17.89 4.71 13.64
CA ILE A 83 -16.49 4.92 13.94
C ILE A 83 -15.80 5.32 12.63
N HIS A 84 -15.28 6.54 12.59
CA HIS A 84 -14.52 7.13 11.50
C HIS A 84 -13.04 7.28 11.86
N SER A 85 -12.19 7.51 10.86
CA SER A 85 -10.78 7.84 11.06
C SER A 85 -10.30 8.87 10.04
N SER A 86 -10.19 10.11 10.48
CA SER A 86 -9.59 11.22 9.74
C SER A 86 -8.13 10.94 9.41
N PHE A 87 -7.40 10.30 10.34
CA PHE A 87 -6.03 9.82 10.17
C PHE A 87 -5.92 8.83 9.00
N LEU A 88 -6.68 7.73 9.02
CA LEU A 88 -6.62 6.71 7.97
C LEU A 88 -7.18 7.21 6.64
N THR A 89 -8.19 8.08 6.68
CA THR A 89 -8.75 8.71 5.46
C THR A 89 -7.71 9.60 4.78
N SER A 90 -6.99 10.41 5.55
CA SER A 90 -5.90 11.25 5.04
C SER A 90 -4.77 10.39 4.46
N LEU A 91 -4.40 9.32 5.16
CA LEU A 91 -3.40 8.35 4.72
C LEU A 91 -3.80 7.65 3.41
N LYS A 92 -5.08 7.31 3.26
CA LYS A 92 -5.65 6.72 2.04
C LYS A 92 -5.65 7.69 0.86
N SER A 93 -5.98 8.95 1.12
CA SER A 93 -5.89 10.03 0.13
C SER A 93 -4.44 10.24 -0.33
N GLN A 94 -3.49 10.28 0.59
CA GLN A 94 -2.06 10.41 0.26
C GLN A 94 -1.55 9.21 -0.55
N ALA A 95 -1.95 7.99 -0.19
CA ALA A 95 -1.60 6.78 -0.95
C ALA A 95 -2.11 6.84 -2.39
N LEU A 96 -3.36 7.32 -2.58
CA LEU A 96 -3.96 7.52 -3.90
C LEU A 96 -3.21 8.56 -4.72
N GLN A 97 -2.90 9.72 -4.13
CA GLN A 97 -2.12 10.78 -4.77
C GLN A 97 -0.72 10.29 -5.19
N ASN A 98 -0.02 9.57 -4.29
CA ASN A 98 1.30 8.99 -4.57
C ASN A 98 1.25 8.00 -5.73
N GLN A 99 0.21 7.17 -5.79
CA GLN A 99 0.02 6.23 -6.89
C GLN A 99 -0.24 6.95 -8.22
N GLN A 100 -1.06 7.99 -8.20
CA GLN A 100 -1.38 8.80 -9.38
C GLN A 100 -0.12 9.51 -9.92
N MET A 101 0.63 10.20 -9.04
CA MET A 101 1.88 10.86 -9.40
C MET A 101 2.91 9.89 -10.01
N LYS A 102 3.07 8.69 -9.42
CA LYS A 102 3.95 7.65 -9.98
C LYS A 102 3.48 7.19 -11.36
N SER A 103 2.18 7.01 -11.54
CA SER A 103 1.60 6.62 -12.83
C SER A 103 1.83 7.70 -13.89
N ASP A 104 1.61 8.97 -13.56
CA ASP A 104 1.75 10.06 -14.52
C ASP A 104 3.21 10.28 -14.89
N LYS A 105 4.13 10.19 -13.93
CA LYS A 105 5.56 10.20 -14.19
C LYS A 105 5.98 9.07 -15.15
N ALA A 106 5.44 7.86 -14.96
CA ALA A 106 5.73 6.73 -15.84
C ALA A 106 5.17 6.95 -17.26
N LYS A 107 3.94 7.45 -17.39
CA LYS A 107 3.33 7.79 -18.70
C LYS A 107 4.13 8.88 -19.42
N ASN A 108 4.50 9.95 -18.72
CA ASN A 108 5.27 11.05 -19.29
C ASN A 108 6.65 10.57 -19.76
N ALA A 109 7.31 9.70 -18.99
CA ALA A 109 8.58 9.10 -19.38
C ALA A 109 8.44 8.18 -20.61
N ALA A 110 7.38 7.38 -20.69
CA ALA A 110 7.11 6.53 -21.85
C ALA A 110 6.82 7.37 -23.12
N GLN A 111 5.98 8.41 -23.01
CA GLN A 111 5.68 9.31 -24.10
C GLN A 111 6.93 10.01 -24.64
N ALA A 112 7.80 10.49 -23.73
CA ALA A 112 9.07 11.11 -24.12
C ALA A 112 10.00 10.13 -24.88
N ARG A 113 10.01 8.85 -24.50
CA ARG A 113 10.78 7.81 -25.20
C ARG A 113 10.20 7.54 -26.59
N TRP A 114 8.89 7.34 -26.71
CA TRP A 114 8.25 7.07 -28.01
C TRP A 114 8.32 8.26 -28.97
N ASN A 115 8.16 9.50 -28.50
CA ASN A 115 8.28 10.68 -29.35
C ASN A 115 9.70 10.83 -29.92
N LYS A 116 10.74 10.51 -29.13
CA LYS A 116 12.13 10.47 -29.63
C LYS A 116 12.35 9.37 -30.67
N SER A 117 11.74 8.19 -30.48
CA SER A 117 11.83 7.09 -31.45
C SER A 117 11.11 7.40 -32.77
N ALA A 118 9.96 8.09 -32.73
CA ALA A 118 9.23 8.51 -33.93
C ALA A 118 10.00 9.56 -34.75
N SER A 119 10.74 10.46 -34.10
CA SER A 119 11.58 11.46 -34.78
C SER A 119 12.82 10.88 -35.46
N ASN A 120 13.29 9.69 -35.05
CA ASN A 120 14.45 9.02 -35.64
C ASN A 120 14.09 8.01 -36.74
N ALA A 121 12.80 7.87 -37.10
CA ALA A 121 12.35 7.01 -38.19
C ALA A 121 12.63 7.59 -39.61
N GLN A 122 13.19 8.80 -39.70
CA GLN A 122 13.74 9.37 -40.93
C GLN A 122 15.27 9.32 -40.93
N ALA A 123 15.84 8.13 -40.81
CA ALA A 123 17.20 7.86 -41.26
C ALA A 123 17.11 6.79 -42.36
N ALA A 124 17.41 7.19 -43.59
CA ALA A 124 17.38 6.38 -44.80
C ALA A 124 18.25 5.09 -44.68
N PRO A 125 17.97 4.03 -45.46
CA PRO A 125 18.76 2.81 -45.43
C PRO A 125 20.01 2.98 -46.31
N GLU A 126 21.14 3.33 -45.73
CA GLU A 126 22.43 3.25 -46.41
C GLU A 126 23.38 2.31 -45.65
N LYS A 127 23.53 1.11 -46.24
CA LYS A 127 24.65 0.17 -46.16
C LYS A 127 24.84 -0.64 -44.88
N SER A 128 24.48 -1.92 -45.02
CA SER A 128 25.10 -3.05 -44.32
C SER A 128 26.63 -3.04 -44.48
N PRO A 129 27.36 -3.38 -43.41
CA PRO A 129 28.46 -4.32 -43.52
C PRO A 129 28.08 -5.63 -42.81
N SER A 130 28.51 -6.72 -43.41
CA SER A 130 28.22 -8.10 -43.06
C SER A 130 28.34 -8.43 -41.57
N ILE A 131 27.44 -9.32 -41.17
CA ILE A 131 27.49 -10.20 -40.00
C ILE A 131 28.92 -10.63 -39.69
N THR A 132 29.43 -10.25 -38.53
CA THR A 132 30.46 -11.03 -37.83
C THR A 132 29.74 -11.85 -36.76
N GLN A 133 29.45 -13.11 -37.08
CA GLN A 133 29.02 -14.10 -36.08
C GLN A 133 30.12 -14.23 -35.04
N VAL A 134 29.92 -13.66 -33.85
CA VAL A 134 30.66 -14.07 -32.66
C VAL A 134 30.08 -15.42 -32.27
N MET A 135 30.74 -16.48 -32.71
CA MET A 135 30.49 -17.85 -32.32
C MET A 135 30.78 -17.96 -30.82
N LEU A 136 29.74 -18.19 -30.02
CA LEU A 136 29.87 -18.52 -28.61
C LEU A 136 30.60 -19.88 -28.50
N GLU A 137 31.73 -19.91 -27.80
CA GLU A 137 32.41 -21.16 -27.46
C GLU A 137 31.48 -22.06 -26.63
N PRO A 138 31.36 -23.36 -26.95
CA PRO A 138 30.63 -24.30 -26.12
C PRO A 138 31.38 -24.55 -24.81
N CYS A 139 30.70 -24.35 -23.68
CA CYS A 139 31.19 -24.73 -22.36
C CYS A 139 31.51 -26.24 -22.30
N PRO A 140 32.68 -26.67 -21.79
CA PRO A 140 32.91 -28.08 -21.55
C PRO A 140 32.11 -28.54 -20.34
N SER A 141 31.20 -29.49 -20.57
CA SER A 141 30.50 -30.25 -19.54
C SER A 141 31.51 -31.17 -18.84
N SER A 142 31.87 -30.89 -17.60
CA SER A 142 32.56 -31.85 -16.73
C SER A 142 31.55 -32.47 -15.76
N SER A 143 30.89 -33.52 -16.22
CA SER A 143 30.29 -34.53 -15.36
C SER A 143 31.31 -35.63 -15.13
N SER A 144 31.74 -35.82 -13.89
CA SER A 144 32.42 -37.03 -13.44
C SER A 144 31.92 -37.40 -12.05
N SER A 145 31.69 -38.69 -11.92
CA SER A 145 31.02 -39.46 -10.87
C SER A 145 31.57 -39.32 -9.46
#